data_AF-A0AAY4C019-F1
#
_entry.id   AF-A0AAY4C019-F1
#
_cell.length_a   1.000
_cell.length_b   1.000
_cell.length_c   1.000
_cell.angle_alpha   90.00
_cell.angle_beta   90.00
_cell.angle_gamma   90.00
#
_symmetry.space_group_name_H-M   'P 1'
#
loop_
_entity.id
_entity.type
_entity.pdbx_description
1 polymer ?
#
loop_
_entity_poly.entity_id
_entity_poly.type
_entity_poly.pdbx_seq_one_letter_code
_entity_poly.pdbx_strand_id
1 'polypeptide(L)'
;ISTEHSSFSGLDLLLQLKPLFIPLYALVVLVACSGNLLLLLLIGLNKQLHSTTNFLIGNLALVDLVMCLFCVPLTASYAFEQRGWLFGSFACHFVTLMQTATVLAAVLSLTAIAVDRYVVVAYPIRRRAGRHFCGRLVVSIWLCALVMSIPTALHTVYLDLSSTGHHMIICEELWHGQEQARLVYSCFVLLLSYFVPLGAVSVSYCAISCHLQNRNLPGLMAAIPSNRKKWGQKRRKTFHLLLVSVLCFAFSWLPLQVVNLIRDLDSDFSILGKEHVNVIQVSCHLFAMSSACYNPFIYASVHDKFLSYLCRHFFGQQRRNRMRSSLNTSNRLTCLHTSSTQADIPLSISGKIVGLDL
;
A
#
# COMPACT_ATOMS: atom_id res chain seq x y z
N ILE A 1 32.87 20.01 33.62
CA ILE A 1 32.87 18.63 33.06
C ILE A 1 31.43 18.08 33.13
N SER A 2 30.42 18.84 32.71
CA SER A 2 29.01 18.50 32.98
C SER A 2 28.04 19.09 31.96
N THR A 3 28.48 19.31 30.72
CA THR A 3 27.65 19.86 29.64
C THR A 3 27.58 18.99 28.38
N GLU A 4 28.34 17.89 28.30
CA GLU A 4 28.29 16.98 27.12
C GLU A 4 27.30 15.82 27.26
N HIS A 5 26.82 15.50 28.46
CA HIS A 5 25.96 14.32 28.66
C HIS A 5 24.52 14.47 28.17
N SER A 6 24.02 15.70 27.98
CA SER A 6 22.62 15.95 27.58
C SER A 6 22.38 15.87 26.08
N SER A 7 23.43 15.97 25.24
CA SER A 7 23.25 16.03 23.79
C SER A 7 23.03 14.66 23.12
N PHE A 8 23.33 13.56 23.82
CA PHE A 8 23.25 12.18 23.29
C PHE A 8 22.13 11.32 23.90
N SER A 9 21.49 11.77 24.99
CA SER A 9 20.46 11.02 25.74
C SER A 9 19.33 10.46 24.84
N GLY A 10 18.86 11.24 23.86
CA GLY A 10 17.76 10.81 22.99
C GLY A 10 18.13 9.79 21.92
N LEU A 11 19.38 9.76 21.46
CA LEU A 11 19.86 8.71 20.54
C LEU A 11 20.08 7.39 21.31
N ASP A 12 20.62 7.47 22.52
CA ASP A 12 20.82 6.30 23.38
C ASP A 12 19.48 5.65 23.75
N LEU A 13 18.46 6.45 24.10
CA LEU A 13 17.10 5.97 24.34
C LEU A 13 16.51 5.27 23.11
N LEU A 14 16.67 5.86 21.91
CA LEU A 14 16.20 5.24 20.67
C LEU A 14 16.88 3.89 20.43
N LEU A 15 18.19 3.80 20.65
CA LEU A 15 18.96 2.56 20.48
C LEU A 15 18.57 1.49 21.50
N GLN A 16 18.22 1.86 22.74
CA GLN A 16 17.65 0.94 23.73
C GLN A 16 16.30 0.37 23.28
N LEU A 17 15.51 1.14 22.53
CA LEU A 17 14.21 0.72 21.97
C LEU A 17 14.33 0.02 20.60
N LYS A 18 15.53 -0.10 20.04
CA LYS A 18 15.80 -0.86 18.80
C LYS A 18 15.16 -2.26 18.76
N PRO A 19 15.25 -3.13 19.80
CA PRO A 19 14.62 -4.45 19.77
C PRO A 19 13.08 -4.41 19.71
N LEU A 20 12.44 -3.27 20.00
CA LEU A 20 11.00 -3.07 19.84
C LEU A 20 10.65 -2.57 18.44
N PHE A 21 11.34 -1.53 17.97
CA PHE A 21 11.01 -0.88 16.70
C PHE A 21 11.38 -1.71 15.47
N ILE A 22 12.52 -2.42 15.49
CA ILE A 22 12.97 -3.19 14.32
C ILE A 22 11.94 -4.29 13.93
N PRO A 23 11.44 -5.12 14.86
CA PRO A 23 10.37 -6.07 14.56
C PRO A 23 9.09 -5.40 14.06
N LEU A 24 8.72 -4.23 14.58
CA LEU A 24 7.54 -3.49 14.15
C LEU A 24 7.68 -2.99 12.71
N TYR A 25 8.82 -2.39 12.34
CA TYR A 25 9.10 -2.01 10.96
C TYR A 25 9.10 -3.23 10.04
N ALA A 26 9.72 -4.33 10.45
CA ALA A 26 9.70 -5.58 9.69
C ALA A 26 8.28 -6.10 9.49
N LEU A 27 7.43 -6.07 10.52
CA LEU A 27 6.03 -6.47 10.43
C LEU A 27 5.26 -5.58 9.44
N VAL A 28 5.42 -4.26 9.52
CA VAL A 28 4.80 -3.31 8.57
C VAL A 28 5.23 -3.62 7.14
N VAL A 29 6.53 -3.78 6.88
CA VAL A 29 7.04 -4.11 5.55
C VAL A 29 6.49 -5.45 5.06
N LEU A 30 6.47 -6.49 5.89
CA LEU A 30 5.95 -7.81 5.51
C LEU A 30 4.46 -7.75 5.16
N VAL A 31 3.64 -7.12 6.01
CA VAL A 31 2.19 -7.01 5.79
C VAL A 31 1.88 -6.15 4.57
N ALA A 32 2.52 -4.98 4.45
CA ALA A 32 2.31 -4.07 3.33
C ALA A 32 2.77 -4.70 2.01
N CYS A 33 3.97 -5.30 1.96
CA CYS A 33 4.48 -5.91 0.74
C CYS A 33 3.64 -7.11 0.30
N SER A 34 3.31 -8.02 1.22
CA SER A 34 2.48 -9.19 0.88
C SER A 34 1.08 -8.79 0.42
N GLY A 35 0.44 -7.85 1.11
CA GLY A 35 -0.90 -7.35 0.77
C GLY A 35 -0.94 -6.61 -0.58
N ASN A 36 -0.02 -5.67 -0.79
CA ASN A 36 0.01 -4.86 -2.01
C ASN A 36 0.47 -5.67 -3.24
N LEU A 37 1.41 -6.61 -3.08
CA LEU A 37 1.80 -7.54 -4.14
C LEU A 37 0.61 -8.43 -4.53
N LEU A 38 -0.10 -8.99 -3.56
CA LEU A 38 -1.29 -9.79 -3.82
C LEU A 38 -2.37 -8.98 -4.56
N LEU A 39 -2.60 -7.73 -4.14
CA LEU A 39 -3.55 -6.83 -4.79
C LEU A 39 -3.17 -6.57 -6.26
N LEU A 40 -1.90 -6.29 -6.54
CA LEU A 40 -1.38 -6.13 -7.91
C LEU A 40 -1.56 -7.39 -8.76
N LEU A 41 -1.18 -8.55 -8.22
CA LEU A 41 -1.31 -9.84 -8.92
C LEU A 41 -2.78 -10.13 -9.26
N LEU A 42 -3.69 -9.88 -8.33
CA LEU A 42 -5.12 -10.10 -8.55
C LEU A 42 -5.70 -9.19 -9.61
N ILE A 43 -5.29 -7.91 -9.64
CA ILE A 43 -5.70 -6.97 -10.67
C ILE A 43 -5.15 -7.40 -12.05
N GLY A 44 -3.88 -7.82 -12.12
CA GLY A 44 -3.24 -8.22 -13.38
C GLY A 44 -3.75 -9.54 -13.97
N LEU A 45 -4.07 -10.52 -13.12
CA LEU A 45 -4.53 -11.84 -13.57
C LEU A 45 -6.01 -11.84 -13.97
N ASN A 46 -6.83 -10.99 -13.36
CA ASN A 46 -8.28 -11.00 -13.58
C ASN A 46 -8.74 -9.90 -14.53
N LYS A 47 -8.93 -10.27 -15.80
CA LYS A 47 -9.48 -9.38 -16.84
C LYS A 47 -10.81 -8.72 -16.45
N GLN A 48 -11.63 -9.33 -15.59
CA GLN A 48 -12.89 -8.72 -15.12
C GLN A 48 -12.65 -7.50 -14.21
N LEU A 49 -11.49 -7.41 -13.57
CA LEU A 49 -11.09 -6.29 -12.71
C LEU A 49 -10.43 -5.14 -13.49
N HIS A 50 -10.20 -5.25 -14.81
CA HIS A 50 -9.56 -4.19 -15.59
C HIS A 50 -10.48 -2.98 -15.81
N SER A 51 -10.63 -2.14 -14.79
CA SER A 51 -11.34 -0.84 -14.83
C SER A 51 -10.39 0.29 -14.47
N THR A 52 -10.66 1.52 -14.91
CA THR A 52 -9.83 2.70 -14.62
C THR A 52 -9.47 2.80 -13.14
N THR A 53 -10.47 2.64 -12.27
CA THR A 53 -10.27 2.69 -10.83
C THR A 53 -9.34 1.59 -10.33
N ASN A 54 -9.48 0.37 -10.83
CA ASN A 54 -8.63 -0.73 -10.39
C ASN A 54 -7.20 -0.58 -10.92
N PHE A 55 -6.99 0.08 -12.07
CA PHE A 55 -5.66 0.49 -12.49
C PHE A 55 -5.04 1.52 -11.53
N LEU A 56 -5.83 2.49 -11.06
CA LEU A 56 -5.36 3.47 -10.07
C LEU A 56 -5.12 2.84 -8.68
N ILE A 57 -5.95 1.89 -8.27
CA ILE A 57 -5.72 1.07 -7.06
C ILE A 57 -4.43 0.26 -7.21
N GLY A 58 -4.18 -0.30 -8.40
CA GLY A 58 -2.91 -0.95 -8.71
C GLY A 58 -1.72 0.03 -8.63
N ASN A 59 -1.87 1.26 -9.11
CA ASN A 59 -0.84 2.28 -8.94
C ASN A 59 -0.59 2.60 -7.46
N LEU A 60 -1.63 2.71 -6.65
CA LEU A 60 -1.49 2.93 -5.21
C LEU A 60 -0.72 1.78 -4.53
N ALA A 61 -1.03 0.53 -4.89
CA ALA A 61 -0.29 -0.64 -4.43
C ALA A 61 1.18 -0.65 -4.89
N LEU A 62 1.48 -0.16 -6.10
CA LEU A 62 2.85 0.01 -6.59
C LEU A 62 3.60 1.08 -5.79
N VAL A 63 2.96 2.22 -5.53
CA VAL A 63 3.51 3.30 -4.71
C VAL A 63 3.85 2.80 -3.30
N ASP A 64 2.93 2.08 -2.66
CA ASP A 64 3.14 1.48 -1.34
C ASP A 64 4.30 0.46 -1.35
N LEU A 65 4.41 -0.37 -2.40
CA LEU A 65 5.52 -1.30 -2.55
C LEU A 65 6.87 -0.60 -2.68
N VAL A 66 6.95 0.45 -3.50
CA VAL A 66 8.18 1.23 -3.66
C VAL A 66 8.58 1.85 -2.32
N MET A 67 7.61 2.39 -1.57
CA MET A 67 7.86 2.96 -0.25
C MET A 67 8.37 1.89 0.73
N CYS A 68 7.69 0.74 0.83
CA CYS A 68 8.02 -0.32 1.78
C CYS A 68 9.31 -1.11 1.45
N LEU A 69 9.66 -1.24 0.18
CA LEU A 69 10.85 -1.99 -0.24
C LEU A 69 12.14 -1.16 -0.15
N PHE A 70 12.06 0.13 -0.45
CA PHE A 70 13.24 0.98 -0.51
C PHE A 70 13.30 1.98 0.64
N CYS A 71 12.28 2.81 0.79
CA CYS A 71 12.36 3.95 1.69
C CYS A 71 12.29 3.52 3.17
N VAL A 72 11.33 2.65 3.53
CA VAL A 72 11.15 2.22 4.93
C VAL A 72 12.39 1.53 5.51
N PRO A 73 13.00 0.52 4.84
CA PRO A 73 14.15 -0.18 5.41
C PRO A 73 15.40 0.69 5.46
N LEU A 74 15.62 1.54 4.45
CA LEU A 74 16.77 2.44 4.41
C LEU A 74 16.68 3.55 5.47
N THR A 75 15.50 4.17 5.62
CA THR A 75 15.26 5.17 6.68
C THR A 75 15.32 4.56 8.08
N ALA A 76 14.79 3.35 8.27
CA ALA A 76 14.91 2.64 9.54
C ALA A 76 16.38 2.28 9.85
N SER A 77 17.14 1.81 8.86
CA SER A 77 18.56 1.54 9.03
C SER A 77 19.34 2.81 9.40
N TYR A 78 19.04 3.94 8.76
CA TYR A 78 19.64 5.24 9.10
C TYR A 78 19.34 5.64 10.55
N ALA A 79 18.09 5.46 11.01
CA ALA A 79 17.68 5.85 12.36
C ALA A 79 18.31 4.99 13.48
N PHE A 80 18.66 3.72 13.20
CA PHE A 80 19.16 2.77 14.21
C PHE A 80 20.65 2.40 14.06
N GLU A 81 21.37 3.09 13.17
CA GLU A 81 22.81 2.94 12.96
C GLU A 81 23.57 4.12 13.58
N GLN A 82 24.53 3.83 14.46
CA GLN A 82 25.30 4.88 15.14
C GLN A 82 26.18 5.67 14.18
N ARG A 83 26.63 5.02 13.11
CA ARG A 83 27.41 5.68 12.04
C ARG A 83 26.55 6.49 11.06
N GLY A 84 25.23 6.48 11.21
CA GLY A 84 24.30 7.16 10.32
C GLY A 84 24.15 6.46 8.97
N TRP A 85 24.31 7.20 7.87
CA TRP A 85 23.94 6.76 6.52
C TRP A 85 25.04 5.95 5.81
N LEU A 86 24.84 4.64 5.66
CA LEU A 86 25.86 3.74 5.09
C LEU A 86 25.67 3.37 3.61
N PHE A 87 24.58 3.80 2.97
CA PHE A 87 24.19 3.34 1.62
C PHE A 87 24.77 4.20 0.48
N GLY A 88 25.66 5.13 0.80
CA GLY A 88 26.29 6.05 -0.15
C GLY A 88 25.39 7.17 -0.65
N SER A 89 25.97 8.10 -1.43
CA SER A 89 25.32 9.33 -1.87
C SER A 89 24.10 9.09 -2.77
N PHE A 90 24.17 8.14 -3.70
CA PHE A 90 23.05 7.85 -4.60
C PHE A 90 21.79 7.44 -3.83
N ALA A 91 21.93 6.49 -2.90
CA ALA A 91 20.80 6.01 -2.12
C ALA A 91 20.23 7.11 -1.20
N CYS A 92 21.08 8.01 -0.69
CA CYS A 92 20.65 9.15 0.12
C CYS A 92 19.66 10.04 -0.66
N HIS A 93 20.09 10.54 -1.84
CA HIS A 93 19.24 11.38 -2.69
C HIS A 93 18.02 10.62 -3.24
N PHE A 94 18.19 9.33 -3.55
CA PHE A 94 17.10 8.50 -4.04
C PHE A 94 16.01 8.32 -2.97
N VAL A 95 16.35 8.01 -1.73
CA VAL A 95 15.37 7.79 -0.66
C VAL A 95 14.65 9.07 -0.28
N THR A 96 15.37 10.19 -0.14
CA THR A 96 14.74 11.48 0.19
C THR A 96 13.76 11.91 -0.90
N LEU A 97 14.16 11.79 -2.18
CA LEU A 97 13.29 12.07 -3.32
C LEU A 97 12.07 11.14 -3.35
N MET A 98 12.29 9.84 -3.26
CA MET A 98 11.23 8.84 -3.43
C MET A 98 10.27 8.82 -2.26
N GLN A 99 10.69 9.18 -1.05
CA GLN A 99 9.81 9.31 0.10
C GLN A 99 8.77 10.40 -0.13
N THR A 100 9.17 11.58 -0.60
CA THR A 100 8.22 12.65 -0.94
C THR A 100 7.40 12.30 -2.20
N ALA A 101 8.04 11.74 -3.23
CA ALA A 101 7.36 11.43 -4.49
C ALA A 101 6.29 10.34 -4.33
N THR A 102 6.54 9.31 -3.51
CA THR A 102 5.54 8.25 -3.27
C THR A 102 4.34 8.79 -2.48
N VAL A 103 4.55 9.66 -1.49
CA VAL A 103 3.46 10.34 -0.77
C VAL A 103 2.59 11.15 -1.72
N LEU A 104 3.19 11.99 -2.55
CA LEU A 104 2.46 12.79 -3.53
C LEU A 104 1.77 11.91 -4.58
N ALA A 105 2.43 10.84 -5.05
CA ALA A 105 1.82 9.91 -6.00
C ALA A 105 0.62 9.16 -5.38
N ALA A 106 0.65 8.83 -4.08
CA ALA A 106 -0.47 8.25 -3.36
C ALA A 106 -1.64 9.23 -3.29
N VAL A 107 -1.39 10.49 -2.89
CA VAL A 107 -2.40 11.57 -2.83
C VAL A 107 -3.05 11.81 -4.18
N LEU A 108 -2.24 11.94 -5.24
CA LEU A 108 -2.72 12.14 -6.60
C LEU A 108 -3.51 10.93 -7.11
N SER A 109 -3.11 9.71 -6.74
CA SER A 109 -3.85 8.48 -7.07
C SER A 109 -5.20 8.43 -6.36
N LEU A 110 -5.26 8.72 -5.06
CA LEU A 110 -6.51 8.78 -4.29
C LEU A 110 -7.46 9.84 -4.86
N THR A 111 -6.93 11.00 -5.23
CA THR A 111 -7.66 12.08 -5.89
C THR A 111 -8.21 11.62 -7.25
N ALA A 112 -7.38 11.00 -8.09
CA ALA A 112 -7.80 10.47 -9.38
C ALA A 112 -8.87 9.38 -9.24
N ILE A 113 -8.79 8.54 -8.20
CA ILE A 113 -9.81 7.54 -7.88
C ILE A 113 -11.14 8.22 -7.52
N ALA A 114 -11.10 9.24 -6.66
CA ALA A 114 -12.30 10.01 -6.29
C ALA A 114 -12.95 10.64 -7.52
N VAL A 115 -12.17 11.31 -8.38
CA VAL A 115 -12.63 11.92 -9.62
C VAL A 115 -13.20 10.88 -10.59
N ASP A 116 -12.51 9.78 -10.87
CA ASP A 116 -13.03 8.72 -11.75
C ASP A 116 -14.39 8.24 -11.26
N ARG A 117 -14.53 8.09 -9.94
CA ARG A 117 -15.75 7.61 -9.32
C ARG A 117 -16.89 8.62 -9.40
N TYR A 118 -16.62 9.92 -9.21
CA TYR A 118 -17.58 10.99 -9.51
C TYR A 118 -18.05 10.90 -10.97
N VAL A 119 -17.12 10.85 -11.93
CA VAL A 119 -17.47 10.85 -13.36
C VAL A 119 -18.25 9.57 -13.73
N VAL A 120 -17.96 8.41 -13.12
CA VAL A 120 -18.73 7.16 -13.32
C VAL A 120 -20.18 7.30 -12.85
N VAL A 121 -20.43 8.13 -11.83
CA VAL A 121 -21.77 8.34 -11.29
C VAL A 121 -22.51 9.42 -12.05
N ALA A 122 -21.87 10.55 -12.32
CA ALA A 122 -22.44 11.68 -13.05
C ALA A 122 -22.73 11.33 -14.52
N TYR A 123 -21.86 10.57 -15.17
CA TYR A 123 -21.95 10.24 -16.60
C TYR A 123 -21.99 8.71 -16.81
N PRO A 124 -23.15 8.06 -16.60
CA PRO A 124 -23.28 6.60 -16.67
C PRO A 124 -23.12 6.02 -18.09
N ILE A 125 -23.43 6.79 -19.13
CA ILE A 125 -23.31 6.39 -20.54
C ILE A 125 -22.05 7.07 -21.10
N ARG A 126 -20.89 6.49 -20.83
CA ARG A 126 -19.59 6.96 -21.33
C ARG A 126 -18.77 5.80 -21.89
N ARG A 127 -17.94 6.07 -22.89
CA ARG A 127 -16.98 5.08 -23.41
C ARG A 127 -16.01 4.71 -22.28
N ARG A 128 -15.80 3.41 -22.05
CA ARG A 128 -14.84 2.93 -21.05
C ARG A 128 -13.45 3.45 -21.41
N ALA A 129 -12.74 4.01 -20.44
CA ALA A 129 -11.38 4.49 -20.67
C ALA A 129 -10.49 3.34 -21.15
N GLY A 130 -9.71 3.59 -22.20
CA GLY A 130 -8.77 2.61 -22.74
C GLY A 130 -7.56 2.41 -21.82
N ARG A 131 -6.83 1.30 -22.04
CA ARG A 131 -5.59 1.01 -21.29
C ARG A 131 -4.53 2.10 -21.48
N HIS A 132 -4.41 2.65 -22.69
CA HIS A 132 -3.50 3.77 -22.98
C HIS A 132 -3.84 5.03 -22.18
N PHE A 133 -5.13 5.32 -21.96
CA PHE A 133 -5.53 6.45 -21.10
C PHE A 133 -5.09 6.21 -19.65
N CYS A 134 -5.34 5.00 -19.11
CA CYS A 134 -4.94 4.66 -17.75
C CYS A 134 -3.41 4.70 -17.58
N GLY A 135 -2.66 4.18 -18.55
CA GLY A 135 -1.20 4.25 -18.55
C GLY A 135 -0.68 5.69 -18.57
N ARG A 136 -1.21 6.54 -19.47
CA ARG A 136 -0.86 7.97 -19.49
C ARG A 136 -1.18 8.67 -18.17
N LEU A 137 -2.35 8.40 -17.58
CA LEU A 137 -2.75 8.97 -16.30
C LEU A 137 -1.76 8.60 -15.19
N VAL A 138 -1.37 7.33 -15.10
CA VAL A 138 -0.37 6.87 -14.11
C VAL A 138 0.99 7.54 -14.35
N VAL A 139 1.45 7.60 -15.59
CA VAL A 139 2.71 8.30 -15.93
C VAL A 139 2.65 9.77 -15.54
N SER A 140 1.53 10.45 -15.81
CA SER A 140 1.34 11.85 -15.39
C SER A 140 1.36 12.01 -13.87
N ILE A 141 0.76 11.08 -13.11
CA ILE A 141 0.81 11.09 -11.64
C ILE A 141 2.25 11.02 -11.15
N TRP A 142 3.05 10.08 -11.67
CA TRP A 142 4.45 9.92 -11.30
C TRP A 142 5.30 11.13 -11.69
N LEU A 143 5.15 11.65 -12.91
CA LEU A 143 5.88 12.84 -13.35
C LEU A 143 5.56 14.05 -12.47
N CYS A 144 4.28 14.31 -12.19
CA CYS A 144 3.89 15.40 -11.29
C CYS A 144 4.48 15.21 -9.89
N ALA A 145 4.37 14.01 -9.32
CA ALA A 145 4.91 13.72 -7.99
C ALA A 145 6.44 13.89 -7.91
N LEU A 146 7.17 13.42 -8.93
CA LEU A 146 8.62 13.59 -9.02
C LEU A 146 9.01 15.06 -9.16
N VAL A 147 8.35 15.80 -10.07
CA VAL A 147 8.62 17.24 -10.27
C VAL A 147 8.40 18.03 -8.98
N MET A 148 7.31 17.74 -8.27
CA MET A 148 6.99 18.39 -7.01
C MET A 148 7.96 18.01 -5.87
N SER A 149 8.65 16.88 -6.00
CA SER A 149 9.64 16.40 -5.01
C SER A 149 11.07 16.85 -5.30
N ILE A 150 11.30 17.54 -6.42
CA ILE A 150 12.62 18.08 -6.80
C ILE A 150 13.23 18.95 -5.70
N PRO A 151 12.50 19.88 -5.04
CA PRO A 151 13.09 20.71 -4.00
C PRO A 151 13.74 19.90 -2.87
N THR A 152 13.06 18.83 -2.40
CA THR A 152 13.63 17.92 -1.40
C THR A 152 14.94 17.30 -1.88
N ALA A 153 15.03 16.88 -3.14
CA ALA A 153 16.25 16.30 -3.70
C ALA A 153 17.39 17.31 -3.87
N LEU A 154 17.08 18.54 -4.30
CA LEU A 154 18.08 19.61 -4.48
C LEU A 154 18.67 20.07 -3.14
N HIS A 155 17.87 20.04 -2.08
CA HIS A 155 18.29 20.42 -0.73
C HIS A 155 18.73 19.22 0.13
N THR A 156 18.79 18.01 -0.43
CA THR A 156 19.40 16.86 0.27
C THR A 156 20.91 16.99 0.23
N VAL A 157 21.57 16.82 1.39
CA VAL A 157 23.03 16.86 1.51
C VAL A 157 23.54 15.52 2.03
N TYR A 158 24.58 15.00 1.38
CA TYR A 158 25.35 13.84 1.83
C TYR A 158 26.72 14.32 2.34
N LEU A 159 26.98 14.14 3.64
CA LEU A 159 28.23 14.56 4.30
C LEU A 159 28.89 13.37 5.00
N ASP A 160 30.12 13.07 4.62
CA ASP A 160 30.98 12.09 5.30
C ASP A 160 31.97 12.81 6.22
N LEU A 161 31.71 12.73 7.53
CA LEU A 161 32.54 13.36 8.56
C LEU A 161 33.75 12.50 8.96
N SER A 162 33.96 11.35 8.31
CA SER A 162 35.12 10.49 8.58
C SER A 162 36.44 11.23 8.36
N SER A 163 36.45 12.20 7.43
CA SER A 163 37.60 13.06 7.14
C SER A 163 37.95 14.04 8.27
N THR A 164 37.00 14.39 9.14
CA THR A 164 37.18 15.34 10.26
C THR A 164 37.36 14.63 11.61
N GLY A 165 37.57 13.30 11.61
CA GLY A 165 37.78 12.50 12.82
C GLY A 165 36.51 12.01 13.51
N HIS A 166 35.34 12.13 12.86
CA HIS A 166 34.08 11.58 13.36
C HIS A 166 33.59 10.46 12.43
N HIS A 167 33.39 9.25 12.95
CA HIS A 167 32.90 8.11 12.16
C HIS A 167 31.38 8.16 11.93
N MET A 168 30.87 9.26 11.34
CA MET A 168 29.45 9.49 11.10
C MET A 168 29.21 10.03 9.68
N ILE A 169 28.17 9.53 9.03
CA ILE A 169 27.71 9.98 7.72
C ILE A 169 26.28 10.51 7.85
N ILE A 170 26.05 11.75 7.40
CA ILE A 170 24.76 12.43 7.50
C ILE A 170 24.11 12.47 6.11
N CYS A 171 22.82 12.14 6.07
CA CYS A 171 21.96 12.26 4.90
C CYS A 171 20.68 12.99 5.31
N GLU A 172 20.65 14.31 5.14
CA GLU A 172 19.52 15.14 5.57
C GLU A 172 19.20 16.26 4.58
N GLU A 173 17.97 16.75 4.65
CA GLU A 173 17.48 17.91 3.90
C GLU A 173 17.88 19.21 4.62
N LEU A 174 18.80 19.98 4.03
CA LEU A 174 19.35 21.23 4.57
C LEU A 174 19.10 22.42 3.65
N TRP A 175 18.26 23.34 4.10
CA TRP A 175 17.89 24.58 3.38
C TRP A 175 18.70 25.77 3.89
N HIS A 176 19.99 25.80 3.56
CA HIS A 176 20.93 26.84 4.03
C HIS A 176 20.44 28.26 3.68
N GLY A 177 20.15 29.06 4.71
CA GLY A 177 19.69 30.45 4.55
C GLY A 177 18.31 30.60 3.89
N GLN A 178 17.55 29.50 3.76
CA GLN A 178 16.27 29.44 3.04
C GLN A 178 15.15 28.79 3.89
N GLU A 179 15.17 29.00 5.21
CA GLU A 179 14.19 28.43 6.14
C GLU A 179 12.74 28.81 5.81
N GLN A 180 12.52 30.06 5.37
CA GLN A 180 11.19 30.49 4.91
C GLN A 180 10.71 29.70 3.69
N ALA A 181 11.60 29.39 2.74
CA ALA A 181 11.25 28.60 1.56
C ALA A 181 10.95 27.14 1.93
N ARG A 182 11.74 26.57 2.85
CA ARG A 182 11.47 25.25 3.45
C ARG A 182 10.09 25.21 4.10
N LEU A 183 9.76 26.19 4.94
CA LEU A 183 8.46 26.27 5.61
C LEU A 183 7.31 26.38 4.60
N VAL A 184 7.44 27.23 3.58
CA VAL A 184 6.44 27.39 2.51
C VAL A 184 6.26 26.08 1.75
N TYR A 185 7.34 25.38 1.45
CA TYR A 185 7.31 24.08 0.79
C TYR A 185 6.65 22.99 1.66
N SER A 186 7.05 22.87 2.94
CA SER A 186 6.44 21.96 3.92
C SER A 186 4.93 22.22 4.05
N CYS A 187 4.52 23.49 4.19
CA CYS A 187 3.11 23.88 4.21
C CYS A 187 2.40 23.54 2.91
N PHE A 188 3.02 23.78 1.75
CA PHE A 188 2.43 23.46 0.46
C PHE A 188 2.19 21.95 0.30
N VAL A 189 3.19 21.12 0.61
CA VAL A 189 3.08 19.65 0.57
C VAL A 189 2.01 19.16 1.53
N LEU A 190 1.95 19.73 2.74
CA LEU A 190 0.90 19.42 3.72
C LEU A 190 -0.48 19.82 3.19
N LEU A 191 -0.68 21.06 2.77
CA LEU A 191 -1.99 21.51 2.27
C LEU A 191 -2.46 20.67 1.08
N LEU A 192 -1.55 20.39 0.14
CA LEU A 192 -1.85 19.56 -1.02
C LEU A 192 -2.24 18.13 -0.60
N SER A 193 -1.49 17.53 0.33
CA SER A 193 -1.69 16.14 0.77
C SER A 193 -3.01 15.90 1.50
N TYR A 194 -3.62 16.96 2.05
CA TYR A 194 -4.86 16.86 2.82
C TYR A 194 -6.06 17.45 2.08
N PHE A 195 -5.98 18.72 1.64
CA PHE A 195 -7.13 19.41 1.09
C PHE A 195 -7.54 18.90 -0.29
N VAL A 196 -6.59 18.55 -1.16
CA VAL A 196 -6.89 18.04 -2.50
C VAL A 196 -7.64 16.70 -2.45
N PRO A 197 -7.15 15.64 -1.76
CA PRO A 197 -7.86 14.38 -1.71
C PRO A 197 -9.16 14.46 -0.91
N LEU A 198 -9.19 15.19 0.21
CA LEU A 198 -10.43 15.38 1.00
C LEU A 198 -11.49 16.15 0.21
N GLY A 199 -11.09 17.22 -0.48
CA GLY A 199 -11.98 18.00 -1.33
C GLY A 199 -12.54 17.16 -2.47
N ALA A 200 -11.68 16.41 -3.18
CA ALA A 200 -12.09 15.54 -4.26
C ALA A 200 -13.07 14.44 -3.80
N VAL A 201 -12.81 13.79 -2.66
CA VAL A 201 -13.74 12.81 -2.09
C VAL A 201 -15.05 13.46 -1.66
N SER A 202 -15.00 14.63 -1.01
CA SER A 202 -16.18 15.34 -0.53
C SER A 202 -17.09 15.77 -1.68
N VAL A 203 -16.53 16.40 -2.72
CA VAL A 203 -17.28 16.79 -3.93
C VAL A 203 -17.88 15.56 -4.61
N SER A 204 -17.10 14.49 -4.74
CA SER A 204 -17.57 13.23 -5.29
C SER A 204 -18.75 12.70 -4.48
N TYR A 205 -18.61 12.61 -3.16
CA TYR A 205 -19.63 12.09 -2.23
C TYR A 205 -20.92 12.90 -2.27
N CYS A 206 -20.83 14.23 -2.22
CA CYS A 206 -21.98 15.13 -2.30
C CYS A 206 -22.72 14.95 -3.63
N ALA A 207 -22.00 14.99 -4.76
CA ALA A 207 -22.61 14.84 -6.07
C ALA A 207 -23.34 13.49 -6.24
N ILE A 208 -22.78 12.41 -5.70
CA ILE A 208 -23.41 11.09 -5.73
C ILE A 208 -24.67 11.06 -4.88
N SER A 209 -24.61 11.65 -3.69
CA SER A 209 -25.73 11.72 -2.77
C SER A 209 -26.88 12.51 -3.38
N CYS A 210 -26.60 13.68 -3.96
CA CYS A 210 -27.57 14.48 -4.69
C CYS A 210 -28.15 13.74 -5.90
N HIS A 211 -27.31 13.11 -6.73
CA HIS A 211 -27.76 12.38 -7.91
C HIS A 211 -28.63 11.15 -7.55
N LEU A 212 -28.34 10.47 -6.43
CA LEU A 212 -29.18 9.38 -5.92
C LEU A 212 -30.51 9.89 -5.32
N GLN A 213 -30.51 11.07 -4.70
CA GLN A 213 -31.73 11.71 -4.19
C GLN A 213 -32.64 12.18 -5.32
N ASN A 214 -32.10 12.85 -6.35
CA ASN A 214 -32.89 13.32 -7.49
C ASN A 214 -33.49 12.17 -8.32
N ARG A 215 -32.87 10.98 -8.33
CA ARG A 215 -33.43 9.78 -8.96
C ARG A 215 -34.51 9.08 -8.12
N ASN A 216 -34.66 9.45 -6.86
CA ASN A 216 -35.72 8.97 -5.98
C ASN A 216 -36.94 9.92 -5.97
N LEU A 217 -37.01 10.93 -6.84
CA LEU A 217 -38.23 11.71 -7.02
C LEU A 217 -39.39 10.77 -7.43
N PRO A 218 -40.56 10.86 -6.78
CA PRO A 218 -41.66 9.93 -6.95
C PRO A 218 -42.41 10.21 -8.26
N GLY A 219 -41.99 9.55 -9.33
CA GLY A 219 -42.68 9.62 -10.63
C GLY A 219 -42.44 8.37 -11.46
N LEU A 220 -43.45 7.49 -11.52
CA LEU A 220 -43.69 6.50 -12.58
C LEU A 220 -42.71 5.30 -12.79
N MET A 221 -41.67 5.08 -11.97
CA MET A 221 -40.73 3.94 -12.18
C MET A 221 -40.45 3.07 -10.94
N ALA A 222 -41.48 2.83 -10.11
CA ALA A 222 -41.38 1.99 -8.91
C ALA A 222 -41.29 0.47 -9.18
N ALA A 223 -41.36 0.00 -10.43
CA ALA A 223 -41.56 -1.42 -10.74
C ALA A 223 -40.28 -2.31 -10.78
N ILE A 224 -39.07 -1.80 -10.54
CA ILE A 224 -37.84 -2.64 -10.49
C ILE A 224 -37.03 -2.35 -9.22
N PRO A 225 -37.45 -2.86 -8.03
CA PRO A 225 -36.91 -2.42 -6.74
C PRO A 225 -35.61 -3.14 -6.32
N SER A 226 -35.42 -4.40 -6.73
CA SER A 226 -34.40 -5.28 -6.13
C SER A 226 -32.98 -5.03 -6.65
N ASN A 227 -32.80 -4.89 -7.97
CA ASN A 227 -31.48 -4.65 -8.56
C ASN A 227 -31.02 -3.19 -8.40
N ARG A 228 -31.93 -2.20 -8.42
CA ARG A 228 -31.57 -0.78 -8.26
C ARG A 228 -31.08 -0.45 -6.84
N LYS A 229 -31.77 -0.96 -5.80
CA LYS A 229 -31.34 -0.81 -4.40
C LYS A 229 -29.96 -1.45 -4.16
N LYS A 230 -29.75 -2.68 -4.68
CA LYS A 230 -28.45 -3.37 -4.61
C LYS A 230 -27.33 -2.62 -5.34
N TRP A 231 -27.63 -2.02 -6.50
CA TRP A 231 -26.66 -1.24 -7.28
C TRP A 231 -26.24 0.07 -6.59
N GLY A 232 -27.20 0.78 -5.99
CA GLY A 232 -26.96 1.97 -5.17
C GLY A 232 -26.15 1.67 -3.91
N GLN A 233 -26.48 0.58 -3.20
CA GLN A 233 -25.73 0.13 -2.01
C GLN A 233 -24.29 -0.26 -2.33
N LYS A 234 -24.05 -0.99 -3.43
CA LYS A 234 -22.68 -1.40 -3.84
C LYS A 234 -21.80 -0.20 -4.21
N ARG A 235 -22.38 0.81 -4.89
CA ARG A 235 -21.69 2.08 -5.15
C ARG A 235 -21.37 2.81 -3.84
N ARG A 236 -22.35 3.01 -2.95
CA ARG A 236 -22.12 3.64 -1.63
C ARG A 236 -21.04 2.94 -0.80
N LYS A 237 -21.03 1.60 -0.78
CA LYS A 237 -19.97 0.82 -0.11
C LYS A 237 -18.58 1.12 -0.69
N THR A 238 -18.47 1.19 -2.02
CA THR A 238 -17.20 1.53 -2.69
C THR A 238 -16.74 2.95 -2.33
N PHE A 239 -17.66 3.93 -2.27
CA PHE A 239 -17.34 5.30 -1.87
C PHE A 239 -16.96 5.44 -0.41
N HIS A 240 -17.70 4.78 0.47
CA HIS A 240 -17.38 4.74 1.89
C HIS A 240 -15.97 4.17 2.11
N LEU A 241 -15.59 3.14 1.36
CA LEU A 241 -14.26 2.56 1.44
C LEU A 241 -13.15 3.48 0.88
N LEU A 242 -13.45 4.31 -0.13
CA LEU A 242 -12.53 5.36 -0.58
C LEU A 242 -12.36 6.47 0.45
N LEU A 243 -13.46 6.90 1.08
CA LEU A 243 -13.43 7.87 2.17
C LEU A 243 -12.60 7.34 3.34
N VAL A 244 -12.84 6.09 3.75
CA VAL A 244 -12.05 5.42 4.80
C VAL A 244 -10.56 5.37 4.41
N SER A 245 -10.23 4.99 3.18
CA SER A 245 -8.82 4.96 2.71
C SER A 245 -8.16 6.34 2.79
N VAL A 246 -8.82 7.42 2.33
CA VAL A 246 -8.29 8.78 2.42
C VAL A 246 -8.15 9.26 3.86
N LEU A 247 -9.14 8.98 4.72
CA LEU A 247 -9.08 9.36 6.13
C LEU A 247 -7.99 8.60 6.89
N CYS A 248 -7.84 7.30 6.64
CA CYS A 248 -6.76 6.50 7.21
C CYS A 248 -5.39 7.02 6.78
N PHE A 249 -5.21 7.33 5.49
CA PHE A 249 -3.97 7.95 4.99
C PHE A 249 -3.71 9.29 5.68
N ALA A 250 -4.68 10.20 5.68
CA ALA A 250 -4.54 11.51 6.31
C ALA A 250 -4.20 11.41 7.80
N PHE A 251 -4.89 10.53 8.54
CA PHE A 251 -4.68 10.32 9.97
C PHE A 251 -3.31 9.71 10.27
N SER A 252 -2.88 8.70 9.52
CA SER A 252 -1.58 8.07 9.72
C SER A 252 -0.40 8.99 9.45
N TRP A 253 -0.51 9.85 8.43
CA TRP A 253 0.56 10.77 8.06
C TRP A 253 0.61 12.04 8.90
N LEU A 254 -0.50 12.41 9.57
CA LEU A 254 -0.61 13.68 10.27
C LEU A 254 0.44 13.85 11.38
N PRO A 255 0.67 12.86 12.26
CA PRO A 255 1.68 13.01 13.32
C PRO A 255 3.08 13.27 12.76
N LEU A 256 3.47 12.58 11.69
CA LEU A 256 4.79 12.78 11.08
C LEU A 256 4.91 14.18 10.47
N GLN A 257 3.89 14.65 9.76
CA GLN A 257 3.91 15.99 9.17
C GLN A 257 3.92 17.09 10.23
N VAL A 258 3.19 16.91 11.33
CA VAL A 258 3.19 17.85 12.46
C VAL A 258 4.57 17.90 13.11
N VAL A 259 5.21 16.75 13.37
CA VAL A 259 6.55 16.71 13.96
C VAL A 259 7.58 17.36 13.02
N ASN A 260 7.53 17.07 11.71
CA ASN A 260 8.41 17.72 10.74
C ASN A 260 8.21 19.24 10.73
N LEU A 261 6.97 19.72 10.76
CA LEU A 261 6.66 21.15 10.82
C LEU A 261 7.15 21.79 12.13
N ILE A 262 7.02 21.12 13.28
CA ILE A 262 7.54 21.65 14.55
C ILE A 262 9.07 21.72 14.50
N ARG A 263 9.75 20.70 13.94
CA ARG A 263 11.21 20.75 13.75
C ARG A 263 11.66 21.87 12.81
N ASP A 264 10.82 22.24 11.84
CA ASP A 264 11.08 23.36 10.94
C ASP A 264 10.87 24.73 11.62
N LEU A 265 9.98 24.82 12.62
CA LEU A 265 9.64 26.06 13.33
C LEU A 265 10.49 26.30 14.59
N ASP A 266 10.97 25.24 15.23
CA ASP A 266 11.71 25.26 16.50
C ASP A 266 13.02 24.47 16.36
N SER A 267 14.02 25.11 15.76
CA SER A 267 15.36 24.54 15.55
C SER A 267 16.11 24.22 16.84
N ASP A 268 15.70 24.82 17.97
CA ASP A 268 16.33 24.63 19.28
C ASP A 268 15.80 23.38 20.03
N PHE A 269 14.81 22.67 19.46
CA PHE A 269 14.12 21.52 20.06
C PHE A 269 13.55 21.81 21.45
N SER A 270 13.15 23.05 21.69
CA SER A 270 12.62 23.53 22.97
C SER A 270 11.24 22.95 23.29
N ILE A 271 10.44 22.65 22.25
CA ILE A 271 9.05 22.16 22.37
C ILE A 271 8.98 20.64 22.53
N LEU A 272 9.76 19.87 21.76
CA LEU A 272 9.71 18.39 21.77
C LEU A 272 10.63 17.75 22.84
N GLY A 273 11.58 18.52 23.37
CA GLY A 273 12.60 18.00 24.28
C GLY A 273 13.64 17.13 23.56
N LYS A 274 14.92 17.47 23.73
CA LYS A 274 16.05 16.79 23.06
C LYS A 274 16.15 15.30 23.37
N GLU A 275 15.65 14.85 24.52
CA GLU A 275 15.71 13.45 24.93
C GLU A 275 14.69 12.53 24.22
N HIS A 276 13.55 13.06 23.76
CA HIS A 276 12.47 12.23 23.23
C HIS A 276 12.23 12.43 21.73
N VAL A 277 12.82 13.47 21.12
CA VAL A 277 12.56 13.84 19.72
C VAL A 277 12.80 12.69 18.74
N ASN A 278 13.89 11.92 18.90
CA ASN A 278 14.21 10.80 18.01
C ASN A 278 13.19 9.66 18.13
N VAL A 279 12.77 9.34 19.36
CA VAL A 279 11.74 8.30 19.61
C VAL A 279 10.39 8.75 19.07
N ILE A 280 10.02 10.02 19.26
CA ILE A 280 8.78 10.61 18.72
C ILE A 280 8.80 10.56 17.19
N GLN A 281 9.91 10.97 16.56
CA GLN A 281 10.08 10.95 15.11
C GLN A 281 9.91 9.52 14.55
N VAL A 282 10.62 8.54 15.13
CA VAL A 282 10.58 7.15 14.67
C VAL A 282 9.21 6.52 14.90
N SER A 283 8.53 6.88 15.99
CA SER A 283 7.15 6.43 16.28
C SER A 283 6.14 7.00 15.28
N CYS A 284 6.22 8.31 15.01
CA CYS A 284 5.36 8.97 14.02
C CYS A 284 5.62 8.44 12.61
N HIS A 285 6.90 8.20 12.28
CA HIS A 285 7.29 7.60 11.01
C HIS A 285 6.72 6.18 10.88
N LEU A 286 6.85 5.33 11.90
CA LEU A 286 6.26 3.99 11.89
C LEU A 286 4.74 4.03 11.70
N PHE A 287 4.07 4.97 12.38
CA PHE A 287 2.62 5.15 12.24
C PHE A 287 2.22 5.60 10.83
N ALA A 288 2.98 6.51 10.21
CA ALA A 288 2.78 6.91 8.81
C ALA A 288 2.96 5.71 7.86
N MET A 289 4.01 4.90 8.05
CA MET A 289 4.26 3.73 7.21
C MET A 289 3.20 2.64 7.33
N SER A 290 2.54 2.53 8.49
CA SER A 290 1.44 1.59 8.67
C SER A 290 0.23 1.84 7.74
N SER A 291 0.12 3.04 7.16
CA SER A 291 -0.92 3.36 6.17
C SER A 291 -0.89 2.46 4.94
N ALA A 292 0.31 2.02 4.51
CA ALA A 292 0.50 1.10 3.39
C ALA A 292 -0.13 -0.28 3.64
N CYS A 293 -0.29 -0.68 4.91
CA CYS A 293 -0.94 -1.94 5.27
C CYS A 293 -2.45 -1.88 5.04
N TYR A 294 -3.09 -0.72 5.20
CA TYR A 294 -4.56 -0.63 5.23
C TYR A 294 -5.19 -0.79 3.85
N ASN A 295 -4.51 -0.31 2.80
CA ASN A 295 -5.01 -0.30 1.43
C ASN A 295 -5.48 -1.70 0.98
N PRO A 296 -4.67 -2.76 1.02
CA PRO A 296 -5.10 -4.12 0.69
C PRO A 296 -6.33 -4.60 1.44
N PHE A 297 -6.43 -4.38 2.76
CA PHE A 297 -7.57 -4.82 3.56
C PHE A 297 -8.85 -4.08 3.21
N ILE A 298 -8.75 -2.76 3.01
CA ILE A 298 -9.88 -1.92 2.58
C ILE A 298 -10.39 -2.44 1.23
N TYR A 299 -9.52 -2.63 0.24
CA TYR A 299 -9.93 -3.10 -1.08
C TYR A 299 -10.41 -4.56 -1.11
N ALA A 300 -9.84 -5.42 -0.26
CA ALA A 300 -10.29 -6.79 -0.09
C ALA A 300 -11.75 -6.87 0.38
N SER A 301 -12.16 -5.96 1.27
CA SER A 301 -13.52 -5.89 1.80
C SER A 301 -14.58 -5.39 0.77
N VAL A 302 -14.14 -4.71 -0.30
CA VAL A 302 -15.00 -4.20 -1.39
C VAL A 302 -15.46 -5.33 -2.33
N HIS A 303 -14.54 -6.26 -2.62
CA HIS A 303 -14.73 -7.25 -3.65
C HIS A 303 -15.03 -8.61 -3.02
N ASP A 304 -16.30 -9.01 -2.94
CA ASP A 304 -16.68 -10.38 -2.50
C ASP A 304 -15.99 -11.47 -3.35
N LYS A 305 -15.69 -11.13 -4.61
CA LYS A 305 -14.86 -11.94 -5.51
C LYS A 305 -13.41 -12.06 -5.02
N PHE A 306 -12.83 -11.00 -4.46
CA PHE A 306 -11.45 -10.96 -3.97
C PHE A 306 -11.24 -11.94 -2.80
N LEU A 307 -12.12 -11.91 -1.79
CA LEU A 307 -12.15 -12.92 -0.71
C LEU A 307 -12.37 -14.33 -1.25
N SER A 308 -13.27 -14.50 -2.22
CA SER A 308 -13.52 -15.81 -2.86
C SER A 308 -12.29 -16.34 -3.62
N TYR A 309 -11.52 -15.46 -4.27
CA TYR A 309 -10.30 -15.83 -4.99
C TYR A 309 -9.13 -16.07 -4.04
N LEU A 310 -8.96 -15.26 -2.99
CA LEU A 310 -8.02 -15.52 -1.89
C LEU A 310 -8.29 -16.90 -1.29
N CYS A 311 -9.55 -17.18 -0.97
CA CYS A 311 -9.94 -18.49 -0.45
C CYS A 311 -9.64 -19.61 -1.46
N ARG A 312 -9.92 -19.42 -2.76
CA ARG A 312 -9.60 -20.45 -3.77
C ARG A 312 -8.09 -20.61 -4.00
N HIS A 313 -7.29 -19.57 -3.90
CA HIS A 313 -5.85 -19.66 -4.12
C HIS A 313 -5.16 -20.27 -2.89
N PHE A 314 -5.41 -19.73 -1.70
CA PHE A 314 -4.83 -20.21 -0.45
C PHE A 314 -5.42 -21.55 -0.01
N PHE A 315 -6.75 -21.69 0.10
CA PHE A 315 -7.38 -22.97 0.51
C PHE A 315 -7.49 -23.98 -0.64
N GLY A 316 -7.55 -23.54 -1.91
CA GLY A 316 -7.54 -24.47 -3.05
C GLY A 316 -6.17 -25.10 -3.31
N GLN A 317 -5.05 -24.42 -3.01
CA GLN A 317 -3.73 -25.06 -2.95
C GLN A 317 -3.64 -26.10 -1.84
N GLN A 318 -4.23 -25.84 -0.68
CA GLN A 318 -4.27 -26.79 0.44
C GLN A 318 -5.10 -28.05 0.09
N ARG A 319 -6.22 -27.86 -0.61
CA ARG A 319 -7.07 -28.97 -1.10
C ARG A 319 -6.40 -29.75 -2.24
N ARG A 320 -5.68 -29.07 -3.15
CA ARG A 320 -4.91 -29.71 -4.24
C ARG A 320 -3.70 -30.48 -3.69
N ASN A 321 -3.01 -29.96 -2.68
CA ASN A 321 -1.90 -30.66 -2.01
C ASN A 321 -2.38 -31.87 -1.18
N ARG A 322 -3.54 -31.78 -0.49
CA ARG A 322 -4.16 -32.93 0.18
C ARG A 322 -4.63 -34.02 -0.80
N MET A 323 -5.14 -33.63 -1.98
CA MET A 323 -5.54 -34.59 -3.01
C MET A 323 -4.32 -35.27 -3.65
N ARG A 324 -3.24 -34.51 -3.89
CA ARG A 324 -1.96 -35.06 -4.39
C ARG A 324 -1.25 -35.95 -3.38
N SER A 325 -1.34 -35.67 -2.07
CA SER A 325 -0.83 -36.56 -1.02
C SER A 325 -1.66 -37.84 -0.90
N SER A 326 -2.99 -37.76 -1.05
CA SER A 326 -3.86 -38.95 -1.07
C SER A 326 -3.60 -39.87 -2.28
N LEU A 327 -3.34 -39.30 -3.46
CA LEU A 327 -2.95 -40.07 -4.67
C LEU A 327 -1.56 -40.73 -4.52
N ASN A 328 -0.59 -40.07 -3.87
CA ASN A 328 0.73 -40.65 -3.60
C ASN A 328 0.69 -41.75 -2.51
N THR A 329 -0.22 -41.67 -1.54
CA THR A 329 -0.43 -42.73 -0.55
C THR A 329 -1.13 -43.94 -1.18
N SER A 330 -2.06 -43.73 -2.12
CA SER A 330 -2.74 -44.82 -2.81
C SER A 330 -1.80 -45.61 -3.73
N ASN A 331 -0.89 -44.95 -4.45
CA ASN A 331 0.14 -45.63 -5.27
C ASN A 331 1.22 -46.36 -4.44
N ARG A 332 1.40 -46.05 -3.14
CA ARG A 332 2.27 -46.85 -2.25
C ARG A 332 1.58 -48.09 -1.71
N LEU A 333 0.26 -48.07 -1.56
CA LEU A 333 -0.53 -49.22 -1.11
C LEU A 333 -0.76 -50.25 -2.23
N THR A 334 -0.78 -49.86 -3.51
CA THR A 334 -0.92 -50.80 -4.63
C THR A 334 0.37 -51.59 -4.93
N CYS A 335 1.54 -51.11 -4.49
CA CYS A 335 2.82 -51.78 -4.74
C CYS A 335 3.22 -52.82 -3.66
N LEU A 336 2.45 -52.93 -2.58
CA LEU A 336 2.73 -53.84 -1.45
C LEU A 336 1.92 -55.15 -1.48
N HIS A 337 1.05 -55.36 -2.48
CA HIS A 337 0.16 -56.53 -2.53
C HIS A 337 0.46 -57.55 -3.64
N THR A 338 1.57 -57.43 -4.38
CA THR A 338 2.00 -58.43 -5.37
C THR A 338 3.17 -59.26 -4.85
N SER A 339 2.96 -59.98 -3.74
CA SER A 339 3.85 -61.05 -3.28
C SER A 339 3.12 -61.96 -2.29
N SER A 340 2.33 -62.91 -2.79
CA SER A 340 2.20 -64.27 -2.23
C SER A 340 1.09 -65.08 -2.92
N THR A 341 1.53 -66.14 -3.60
CA THR A 341 0.94 -67.49 -3.70
C THR A 341 -0.53 -67.62 -4.13
N GLN A 342 -0.74 -68.06 -5.37
CA GLN A 342 -1.93 -68.78 -5.80
C GLN A 342 -1.51 -70.17 -6.29
N ALA A 343 -1.95 -71.21 -5.57
CA ALA A 343 -1.92 -72.60 -6.02
C ALA A 343 -3.37 -73.05 -6.27
N ASP A 344 -3.57 -73.57 -7.48
CA ASP A 344 -4.41 -74.70 -7.86
C ASP A 344 -5.95 -74.62 -8.00
N ILE A 345 -6.36 -74.80 -9.28
CA ILE A 345 -7.27 -75.87 -9.80
C ILE A 345 -8.79 -75.50 -10.00
N PRO A 346 -9.52 -76.01 -11.04
CA PRO A 346 -9.62 -75.36 -12.36
C PRO A 346 -11.04 -75.45 -13.01
N LEU A 347 -11.11 -75.15 -14.31
CA LEU A 347 -12.06 -75.66 -15.33
C LEU A 347 -13.52 -75.17 -15.33
N SER A 348 -13.90 -74.49 -16.42
CA SER A 348 -14.80 -75.02 -17.48
C SER A 348 -15.53 -73.91 -18.26
N ILE A 349 -15.30 -73.88 -19.60
CA ILE A 349 -16.29 -73.75 -20.71
C ILE A 349 -17.22 -72.50 -20.68
N SER A 350 -17.51 -71.73 -21.73
CA SER A 350 -17.19 -71.63 -23.16
C SER A 350 -18.02 -70.46 -23.70
N GLY A 351 -17.59 -69.82 -24.79
CA GLY A 351 -18.52 -69.45 -25.85
C GLY A 351 -19.05 -68.01 -25.95
N LYS A 352 -18.45 -67.30 -26.93
CA LYS A 352 -19.08 -66.54 -28.04
C LYS A 352 -19.99 -65.32 -27.72
N ILE A 353 -19.60 -64.09 -28.08
CA ILE A 353 -19.64 -63.36 -29.41
C ILE A 353 -21.03 -62.73 -29.73
N VAL A 354 -20.99 -61.44 -30.14
CA VAL A 354 -22.01 -60.56 -30.78
C VAL A 354 -23.10 -60.02 -29.84
N GLY A 355 -23.53 -58.76 -29.85
CA GLY A 355 -23.27 -57.58 -30.69
C GLY A 355 -24.54 -56.71 -30.76
N LEU A 356 -24.35 -55.46 -31.19
CA LEU A 356 -25.33 -54.47 -31.68
C LEU A 356 -26.34 -53.81 -30.72
N ASP A 357 -26.22 -52.48 -30.71
CA ASP A 357 -27.24 -51.45 -31.00
C ASP A 357 -28.58 -51.46 -30.23
N LEU A 358 -28.76 -50.47 -29.33
CA LEU A 358 -29.42 -49.20 -29.67
C LEU A 358 -29.12 -48.12 -28.62
#